data_AF-A0A6M1ZVV9-F1
#
_entry.id   AF-A0A6M1ZVV9-F1
#
_cell.length_a   1.000
_cell.length_b   1.000
_cell.length_c   1.000
_cell.angle_alpha   90.00
_cell.angle_beta   90.00
_cell.angle_gamma   90.00
#
_symmetry.space_group_name_H-M   'P 1'
#
loop_
_entity.id
_entity.type
_entity.pdbx_description
1 polymer ?
#
loop_
_entity_poly.entity_id
_entity_poly.type
_entity_poly.pdbx_seq_one_letter_code
_entity_poly.pdbx_strand_id
1 'polypeptide(L)'
;MNNTLGEKIKLLREAKGWRQDELAQKVGINRETLSNIENNHRQIKADELSRFADVLEVSSDQLLGRIPLDEVNLEEFYPSDKTKEAMRISVPAKNVQKFREVLLYILNKVGAKSNVGETVLYKLLYFIDFDFYEKYEEQLIGATYKKNTYGPTPIEFESIVNEMIADEEIEKVKSEYFQREQKKYLPLRDTCLDLLSAKELKLIDEVLNRLADKNAAQISEY
;
A
#
# COMPACT_ATOMS: atom_id res chain seq x y z
N MET A 1 -9.92 -0.09 -23.44
CA MET A 1 -9.47 1.12 -24.14
C MET A 1 -7.97 0.98 -24.31
N ASN A 2 -7.42 1.20 -25.50
CA ASN A 2 -5.96 1.18 -25.69
C ASN A 2 -5.39 2.48 -25.13
N ASN A 3 -4.80 2.41 -23.93
CA ASN A 3 -4.14 3.57 -23.34
C ASN A 3 -2.98 4.02 -24.23
N THR A 4 -2.88 5.32 -24.47
CA THR A 4 -1.76 5.90 -25.20
C THR A 4 -0.47 5.78 -24.40
N LEU A 5 0.68 5.98 -25.07
CA LEU A 5 1.99 5.94 -24.42
C LEU A 5 2.11 6.96 -23.27
N GLY A 6 1.57 8.18 -23.46
CA GLY A 6 1.55 9.21 -22.42
C GLY A 6 0.69 8.82 -21.21
N GLU A 7 -0.48 8.23 -21.46
CA GLU A 7 -1.38 7.74 -20.41
C GLU A 7 -0.75 6.60 -19.61
N LYS A 8 -0.02 5.69 -20.27
CA LYS A 8 0.71 4.61 -19.58
C LYS A 8 1.81 5.13 -18.66
N ILE A 9 2.58 6.11 -19.12
CA ILE A 9 3.61 6.76 -18.29
C ILE A 9 2.97 7.45 -17.10
N LYS A 10 1.84 8.13 -17.31
CA LYS A 10 1.06 8.74 -16.23
C LYS A 10 0.62 7.70 -15.19
N LEU A 11 0.07 6.57 -15.65
CA LEU A 11 -0.36 5.47 -14.78
C LEU A 11 0.81 4.87 -14.00
N LEU A 12 1.94 4.59 -14.65
CA LEU A 12 3.13 4.04 -13.99
C LEU A 12 3.75 5.04 -13.00
N ARG A 13 3.75 6.33 -13.34
CA ARG A 13 4.16 7.41 -12.44
C ARG A 13 3.30 7.43 -11.19
N GLU A 14 1.98 7.39 -11.36
CA GLU A 14 1.00 7.43 -10.28
C GLU A 14 1.06 6.16 -9.42
N ALA A 15 1.27 4.99 -10.05
CA ALA A 15 1.47 3.72 -9.35
C ALA A 15 2.75 3.72 -8.48
N LYS A 16 3.82 4.38 -8.96
CA LYS A 16 5.04 4.62 -8.15
C LYS A 16 4.89 5.79 -7.17
N GLY A 17 3.76 6.49 -7.19
CA GLY A 17 3.44 7.57 -6.26
C GLY A 17 4.17 8.87 -6.55
N TRP A 18 4.71 9.07 -7.76
CA TRP A 18 5.51 10.25 -8.07
C TRP A 18 4.65 11.42 -8.57
N ARG A 19 5.03 12.64 -8.20
CA ARG A 19 4.55 13.86 -8.83
C ARG A 19 5.23 14.06 -10.19
N GLN A 20 4.62 14.90 -11.05
CA GLN A 20 5.16 15.15 -12.39
C GLN A 20 6.57 15.77 -12.36
N ASP A 21 6.85 16.66 -11.41
CA ASP A 21 8.19 17.21 -11.19
C ASP A 21 9.21 16.14 -10.82
N GLU A 22 8.84 15.17 -9.98
CA GLU A 22 9.74 14.09 -9.55
C GLU A 22 10.10 13.14 -10.71
N LEU A 23 9.12 12.70 -11.50
CA LEU A 23 9.41 11.87 -12.67
C LEU A 23 10.19 12.66 -13.73
N ALA A 24 9.83 13.92 -13.96
CA ALA A 24 10.54 14.77 -14.91
C ALA A 24 12.02 14.93 -14.53
N GLN A 25 12.31 15.14 -13.25
CA GLN A 25 13.67 15.22 -12.74
C GLN A 25 14.44 13.91 -12.92
N LYS A 26 13.82 12.75 -12.64
CA LYS A 26 14.44 11.42 -12.81
C LYS A 26 14.74 11.10 -14.26
N VAL A 27 13.85 11.48 -15.18
CA VAL A 27 14.02 11.26 -16.62
C VAL A 27 14.95 12.31 -17.25
N GLY A 28 15.18 13.44 -16.58
CA GLY A 28 16.01 14.54 -17.08
C GLY A 28 15.30 15.40 -18.13
N ILE A 29 14.02 15.69 -17.90
CA ILE A 29 13.20 16.62 -18.67
C ILE A 29 12.56 17.65 -17.74
N ASN A 30 11.99 18.74 -18.28
CA ASN A 30 11.24 19.68 -17.46
C ASN A 30 9.80 19.19 -17.20
N ARG A 31 9.18 19.69 -16.12
CA ARG A 31 7.83 19.31 -15.69
C ARG A 31 6.77 19.58 -16.77
N GLU A 32 6.88 20.69 -17.50
CA GLU A 32 5.96 21.05 -18.59
C GLU A 32 6.03 20.05 -19.74
N THR A 33 7.23 19.57 -20.07
CA THR A 33 7.47 18.54 -21.09
C THR A 33 6.82 17.23 -20.67
N LEU A 34 6.99 16.81 -19.42
CA LEU A 34 6.31 15.61 -18.92
C LEU A 34 4.79 15.75 -18.95
N SER A 35 4.25 16.90 -18.51
CA SER A 35 2.81 17.16 -18.55
C SER A 35 2.26 17.10 -19.98
N ASN A 36 2.97 17.69 -20.95
CA ASN A 36 2.57 17.62 -22.35
C ASN A 36 2.68 16.20 -22.93
N ILE A 37 3.63 15.39 -22.48
CA ILE A 37 3.73 13.97 -22.84
C ILE A 37 2.55 13.18 -22.28
N GLU A 38 2.27 13.31 -20.97
CA GLU A 38 1.21 12.57 -20.28
C GLU A 38 -0.18 12.89 -20.82
N ASN A 39 -0.39 14.12 -21.29
CA ASN A 39 -1.65 14.55 -21.91
C ASN A 39 -1.66 14.37 -23.44
N ASN A 40 -0.70 13.65 -24.01
CA ASN A 40 -0.59 13.39 -25.46
C ASN A 40 -0.46 14.63 -26.36
N HIS A 41 -0.12 15.80 -25.79
CA HIS A 41 0.17 17.02 -26.54
C HIS A 41 1.57 17.00 -27.18
N ARG A 42 2.44 16.10 -26.72
CA ARG A 42 3.80 15.93 -27.24
C ARG A 42 4.17 14.44 -27.33
N GLN A 43 4.73 14.04 -28.47
CA GLN A 43 5.28 12.71 -28.66
C GLN A 43 6.59 12.51 -27.90
N ILE A 44 6.88 11.26 -27.54
CA ILE A 44 8.11 10.88 -26.83
C ILE A 44 9.19 10.59 -27.85
N LYS A 45 10.40 11.12 -27.62
CA LYS A 45 11.56 10.81 -28.45
C LYS A 45 12.15 9.45 -28.08
N ALA A 46 12.88 8.82 -28.99
CA ALA A 46 13.46 7.50 -28.75
C ALA A 46 14.41 7.47 -27.52
N ASP A 47 15.21 8.52 -27.34
CA ASP A 47 16.11 8.66 -26.18
C ASP A 47 15.36 8.91 -24.86
N GLU A 48 14.21 9.60 -24.92
CA GLU A 48 13.33 9.80 -23.76
C GLU A 48 12.64 8.49 -23.40
N LEU A 49 12.21 7.70 -24.39
CA LEU A 49 11.54 6.41 -24.17
C LEU A 49 12.42 5.44 -23.39
N SER A 50 13.71 5.33 -23.74
CA SER A 50 14.66 4.50 -22.98
C SER A 50 14.82 4.99 -21.54
N ARG A 51 14.93 6.31 -21.34
CA ARG A 51 15.03 6.89 -19.98
C ARG A 51 13.75 6.68 -19.17
N PHE A 52 12.58 6.76 -19.79
CA PHE A 52 11.31 6.43 -19.14
C PHE A 52 11.24 4.96 -18.78
N ALA A 53 11.66 4.06 -19.68
CA ALA A 53 11.72 2.62 -19.44
C ALA A 53 12.62 2.30 -18.22
N ASP A 54 13.82 2.87 -18.18
CA ASP A 54 14.77 2.68 -17.08
C ASP A 54 14.23 3.21 -15.75
N VAL A 55 13.71 4.44 -15.75
CA VAL A 55 13.21 5.11 -14.54
C VAL A 55 11.92 4.48 -14.03
N LEU A 56 11.04 4.03 -14.93
CA LEU A 56 9.78 3.37 -14.57
C LEU A 56 9.95 1.87 -14.35
N GLU A 57 11.15 1.34 -14.53
CA GLU A 57 11.51 -0.08 -14.35
C GLU A 57 10.62 -1.01 -15.19
N VAL A 58 10.38 -0.62 -16.45
CA VAL A 58 9.60 -1.38 -17.43
C VAL A 58 10.34 -1.42 -18.76
N SER A 59 10.03 -2.37 -19.63
CA SER A 59 10.63 -2.39 -20.97
C SER A 59 10.00 -1.34 -21.89
N SER A 60 10.76 -0.88 -22.89
CA SER A 60 10.20 0.00 -23.93
C SER A 60 9.05 -0.67 -24.70
N ASP A 61 9.08 -2.00 -24.89
CA ASP A 61 8.01 -2.73 -25.57
C ASP A 61 6.71 -2.79 -24.75
N GLN A 62 6.79 -2.77 -23.40
CA GLN A 62 5.62 -2.63 -22.54
C GLN A 62 5.01 -1.24 -22.59
N LEU A 63 5.86 -0.20 -22.55
CA LEU A 63 5.42 1.18 -22.72
C LEU A 63 4.71 1.36 -24.06
N LEU A 64 5.28 0.80 -25.13
CA LEU A 64 4.69 0.80 -26.47
C LEU A 64 3.46 -0.12 -26.61
N GLY A 65 3.18 -1.00 -25.63
CA GLY A 65 2.03 -1.91 -25.65
C GLY A 65 2.16 -3.07 -26.62
N ARG A 66 3.38 -3.41 -27.02
CA ARG A 66 3.68 -4.62 -27.79
C ARG A 66 3.66 -5.86 -26.90
N ILE A 67 3.90 -5.64 -25.62
CA ILE A 67 3.81 -6.63 -24.53
C ILE A 67 2.83 -6.04 -23.51
N PRO A 68 1.82 -6.80 -23.04
CA PRO A 68 0.98 -6.39 -21.91
C PRO A 68 1.84 -5.93 -20.73
N LEU A 69 1.41 -4.89 -20.00
CA LEU A 69 2.08 -4.50 -18.74
C LEU A 69 2.04 -5.66 -17.72
N ASP A 70 1.10 -6.59 -17.91
CA ASP A 70 0.91 -7.83 -17.16
C ASP A 70 1.92 -8.94 -17.53
N GLU A 71 2.66 -8.79 -18.64
CA GLU A 71 3.62 -9.76 -19.18
C GLU A 71 5.09 -9.43 -18.89
N VAL A 72 5.40 -8.51 -17.96
CA VAL A 72 6.70 -8.58 -17.30
C VAL A 72 6.59 -9.09 -15.88
N ASN A 73 7.39 -10.12 -15.68
CA ASN A 73 7.82 -10.66 -14.41
C ASN A 73 8.15 -9.55 -13.43
N LEU A 74 7.19 -9.24 -12.57
CA LEU A 74 7.44 -8.75 -11.21
C LEU A 74 8.42 -9.68 -10.47
N GLU A 75 8.63 -10.91 -10.96
CA GLU A 75 9.60 -11.91 -10.54
C GLU A 75 11.09 -11.50 -10.75
N GLU A 76 11.47 -10.49 -11.55
CA GLU A 76 12.89 -10.07 -11.68
C GLU A 76 13.38 -9.10 -10.58
N PHE A 77 12.48 -8.54 -9.76
CA PHE A 77 12.83 -7.79 -8.53
C PHE A 77 12.79 -8.65 -7.26
N TYR A 78 12.41 -9.92 -7.40
CA TYR A 78 12.58 -10.94 -6.37
C TYR A 78 13.72 -11.86 -6.83
N PRO A 79 14.84 -11.98 -6.10
CA PRO A 79 15.73 -13.11 -6.34
C PRO A 79 14.91 -14.38 -6.11
N SER A 80 14.73 -15.12 -7.20
CA SER A 80 14.11 -16.44 -7.37
C SER A 80 13.69 -17.20 -6.09
N ASP A 81 12.47 -17.72 -6.09
CA ASP A 81 12.38 -19.17 -6.08
C ASP A 81 11.20 -19.72 -6.88
N LYS A 82 11.51 -20.72 -7.70
CA LYS A 82 10.60 -21.42 -8.60
C LYS A 82 9.73 -22.38 -7.80
N THR A 83 8.46 -22.07 -7.56
CA THR A 83 7.38 -23.06 -7.52
C THR A 83 6.01 -22.39 -7.49
N LYS A 84 5.39 -22.24 -8.67
CA LYS A 84 3.98 -21.85 -8.82
C LYS A 84 2.97 -22.94 -8.41
N GLU A 85 3.33 -23.83 -7.49
CA GLU A 85 2.41 -24.82 -6.89
C GLU A 85 2.56 -24.99 -5.36
N ALA A 86 3.38 -24.19 -4.68
CA ALA A 86 3.51 -24.28 -3.22
C ALA A 86 3.85 -22.93 -2.58
N MET A 87 2.89 -22.01 -2.54
CA MET A 87 2.82 -21.08 -1.42
C MET A 87 1.39 -20.58 -1.25
N ARG A 88 0.53 -21.45 -0.70
CA ARG A 88 -0.34 -20.95 0.37
C ARG A 88 0.60 -20.18 1.29
N ILE A 89 0.48 -18.86 1.39
CA ILE A 89 1.13 -18.15 2.49
C ILE A 89 0.47 -18.77 3.72
N SER A 90 1.13 -19.78 4.29
CA SER A 90 0.74 -20.37 5.55
C SER A 90 1.15 -19.36 6.61
N VAL A 91 0.50 -18.19 6.60
CA VAL A 91 0.32 -17.44 7.82
C VAL A 91 -0.30 -18.46 8.77
N PRO A 92 0.35 -18.81 9.90
CA PRO A 92 -0.27 -19.73 10.84
C PRO A 92 -1.69 -19.24 11.09
N ALA A 93 -2.71 -20.11 11.04
CA ALA A 93 -4.10 -19.68 11.20
C ALA A 93 -4.30 -18.79 12.45
N LYS A 94 -3.47 -19.02 13.48
CA LYS A 94 -3.38 -18.20 14.69
C LYS A 94 -2.95 -16.74 14.44
N ASN A 95 -2.00 -16.49 13.55
CA ASN A 95 -1.55 -15.13 13.20
C ASN A 95 -2.58 -14.43 12.29
N VAL A 96 -3.27 -15.16 11.40
CA VAL A 96 -4.38 -14.61 10.60
C VAL A 96 -5.50 -14.12 11.50
N GLN A 97 -5.98 -14.98 12.41
CA GLN A 97 -7.09 -14.59 13.29
C GLN A 97 -6.70 -13.43 14.20
N LYS A 98 -5.48 -13.43 14.74
CA LYS A 98 -5.00 -12.30 15.54
C LYS A 98 -4.94 -11.02 14.71
N PHE A 99 -4.44 -11.06 13.48
CA PHE A 99 -4.47 -9.90 12.58
C PHE A 99 -5.91 -9.39 12.42
N ARG A 100 -6.86 -10.27 12.07
CA ARG A 100 -8.28 -9.91 11.91
C ARG A 100 -8.83 -9.17 13.13
N GLU A 101 -8.61 -9.70 14.33
CA GLU A 101 -9.09 -9.07 15.56
C GLU A 101 -8.37 -7.75 15.88
N VAL A 102 -7.05 -7.64 15.64
CA VAL A 102 -6.33 -6.37 15.83
C VAL A 102 -6.82 -5.32 14.83
N LEU A 103 -7.02 -5.69 13.57
CA LEU A 103 -7.56 -4.78 12.56
C LEU A 103 -8.96 -4.32 12.94
N LEU A 104 -9.86 -5.23 13.35
CA LEU A 104 -11.18 -4.87 13.86
C LEU A 104 -11.09 -3.95 15.08
N TYR A 105 -10.13 -4.19 15.99
CA TYR A 105 -9.97 -3.36 17.19
C TYR A 105 -9.64 -1.91 16.81
N ILE A 106 -8.68 -1.75 15.90
CA ILE A 106 -8.29 -0.44 15.36
C ILE A 106 -9.49 0.21 14.67
N LEU A 107 -10.19 -0.53 13.80
CA LEU A 107 -11.33 0.01 13.03
C LEU A 107 -12.49 0.43 13.93
N ASN A 108 -12.84 -0.35 14.95
CA ASN A 108 -13.88 -0.01 15.92
C ASN A 108 -13.55 1.25 16.72
N LYS A 109 -12.27 1.50 17.00
CA LYS A 109 -11.82 2.69 17.76
C LYS A 109 -11.69 3.94 16.90
N VAL A 110 -11.10 3.81 15.71
CA VAL A 110 -10.63 4.97 14.93
C VAL A 110 -11.01 4.92 13.44
N GLY A 111 -11.60 3.84 12.94
CA GLY A 111 -11.97 3.69 11.52
C GLY A 111 -12.95 4.75 11.02
N ALA A 112 -13.81 5.27 11.89
CA ALA A 112 -14.74 6.36 11.56
C ALA A 112 -14.05 7.72 11.33
N LYS A 113 -12.84 7.94 11.87
CA LYS A 113 -12.15 9.24 11.75
C LYS A 113 -11.85 9.59 10.30
N SER A 114 -12.04 10.85 9.90
CA SER A 114 -11.90 11.28 8.50
C SER A 114 -10.48 11.13 7.96
N ASN A 115 -9.46 11.26 8.81
CA ASN A 115 -8.05 11.15 8.46
C ASN A 115 -7.55 9.69 8.36
N VAL A 116 -8.34 8.70 8.81
CA VAL A 116 -7.95 7.30 8.86
C VAL A 116 -8.39 6.59 7.58
N GLY A 117 -7.48 6.55 6.62
CA GLY A 117 -7.59 5.73 5.40
C GLY A 117 -6.58 4.58 5.39
N GLU A 118 -6.56 3.82 4.30
CA GLU A 118 -5.71 2.63 4.10
C GLU A 118 -4.22 2.88 4.47
N THR A 119 -3.62 3.97 4.00
CA THR A 119 -2.21 4.28 4.31
C THR A 119 -1.97 4.58 5.79
N VAL A 120 -2.95 5.16 6.50
CA VAL A 120 -2.84 5.38 7.95
C VAL A 120 -2.93 4.04 8.68
N LEU A 121 -3.83 3.15 8.28
CA LEU A 121 -3.94 1.81 8.85
C LEU A 121 -2.63 1.03 8.72
N TYR A 122 -1.97 1.08 7.57
CA TYR A 122 -0.68 0.41 7.38
C TYR A 122 0.38 0.88 8.38
N LYS A 123 0.43 2.19 8.63
CA LYS A 123 1.38 2.76 9.59
C LYS A 123 1.01 2.38 11.01
N LEU A 124 -0.27 2.42 11.37
CA LEU A 124 -0.72 2.01 12.70
C LEU A 124 -0.35 0.55 12.97
N LEU A 125 -0.60 -0.36 12.03
CA LEU A 125 -0.21 -1.77 12.14
C LEU A 125 1.31 -1.92 12.33
N TYR A 126 2.10 -1.20 11.53
CA TYR A 126 3.55 -1.20 11.65
C TYR A 126 4.03 -0.75 13.03
N PHE A 127 3.55 0.39 13.54
CA PHE A 127 3.94 0.89 14.86
C PHE A 127 3.46 -0.04 15.97
N ILE A 128 2.28 -0.66 15.84
CA ILE A 128 1.79 -1.66 16.80
C ILE A 128 2.73 -2.86 16.87
N ASP A 129 3.12 -3.43 15.73
CA ASP A 129 4.03 -4.58 15.71
C ASP A 129 5.43 -4.20 16.20
N PHE A 130 5.97 -3.06 15.72
CA PHE A 130 7.34 -2.67 16.01
C PHE A 130 7.53 -2.19 17.45
N ASP A 131 6.63 -1.35 17.98
CA ASP A 131 6.70 -0.89 19.37
C ASP A 131 6.52 -2.06 20.35
N PHE A 132 5.66 -3.04 20.00
CA PHE A 132 5.49 -4.23 20.83
C PHE A 132 6.77 -5.07 20.85
N TYR A 133 7.41 -5.24 19.69
CA TYR A 133 8.68 -5.93 19.58
C TYR A 133 9.80 -5.21 20.31
N GLU A 134 9.91 -3.88 20.20
CA GLU A 134 10.92 -3.10 20.92
C GLU A 134 10.77 -3.24 22.44
N LYS A 135 9.54 -3.28 22.93
CA LYS A 135 9.24 -3.31 24.36
C LYS A 135 9.33 -4.70 24.98
N TYR A 136 9.00 -5.76 24.22
CA TYR A 136 8.81 -7.11 24.75
C TYR A 136 9.60 -8.20 24.02
N GLU A 137 10.31 -7.86 22.94
CA GLU A 137 11.02 -8.81 22.06
C GLU A 137 10.10 -9.91 21.46
N GLU A 138 8.79 -9.66 21.44
CA GLU A 138 7.75 -10.52 20.90
C GLU A 138 7.02 -9.81 19.76
N GLN A 139 6.46 -10.55 18.80
CA GLN A 139 5.61 -9.96 17.75
C GLN A 139 4.15 -9.96 18.20
N LEU A 140 3.43 -8.87 17.93
CA LEU A 140 1.99 -8.79 18.24
C LEU A 140 1.17 -9.51 17.17
N ILE A 141 1.15 -8.99 15.96
CA ILE A 141 0.51 -9.57 14.77
C ILE A 141 1.51 -10.43 14.01
N GLY A 142 2.75 -9.93 13.88
CA GLY A 142 3.82 -10.57 13.12
C GLY A 142 3.61 -10.49 11.62
N ALA A 143 3.07 -9.37 11.13
CA ALA A 143 2.91 -9.15 9.70
C ALA A 143 4.24 -8.88 9.01
N THR A 144 4.34 -9.22 7.72
CA THR A 144 5.54 -8.94 6.94
C THR A 144 5.40 -7.58 6.28
N TYR A 145 6.33 -6.66 6.55
CA TYR A 145 6.25 -5.29 6.04
C TYR A 145 7.17 -5.06 4.85
N LYS A 146 6.59 -4.62 3.72
CA LYS A 146 7.33 -4.15 2.55
C LYS A 146 7.51 -2.64 2.62
N LYS A 147 8.76 -2.17 2.50
CA LYS A 147 9.08 -0.74 2.43
C LYS A 147 8.52 -0.13 1.14
N ASN A 148 7.65 0.86 1.26
CA ASN A 148 7.12 1.64 0.13
C ASN A 148 7.31 3.15 0.36
N THR A 149 7.11 3.95 -0.69
CA THR A 149 7.29 5.42 -0.70
C THR A 149 6.52 6.12 0.43
N TYR A 150 5.33 5.62 0.75
CA TYR A 150 4.42 6.25 1.71
C TYR A 150 4.35 5.54 3.05
N GLY A 151 5.29 4.62 3.33
CA GLY A 151 5.34 3.84 4.56
C GLY A 151 5.33 2.33 4.29
N PRO A 152 5.63 1.53 5.31
CA PRO A 152 5.61 0.08 5.20
C PRO A 152 4.19 -0.42 4.95
N THR A 153 4.04 -1.41 4.06
CA THR A 153 2.75 -2.07 3.78
C THR A 153 2.81 -3.52 4.22
N PRO A 154 1.87 -3.99 5.05
CA PRO A 154 1.79 -5.41 5.40
C PRO A 154 1.40 -6.24 4.18
N ILE A 155 2.19 -7.27 3.85
CA ILE A 155 2.01 -8.11 2.67
C ILE A 155 0.68 -8.88 2.75
N GLU A 156 0.33 -9.33 3.94
CA GLU A 156 -0.84 -10.17 4.21
C GLU A 156 -2.16 -9.37 4.20
N PHE A 157 -2.07 -8.02 4.25
CA PHE A 157 -3.23 -7.16 4.48
C PHE A 157 -4.32 -7.35 3.44
N GLU A 158 -3.97 -7.37 2.14
CA GLU A 158 -4.97 -7.45 1.07
C GLU A 158 -5.73 -8.79 1.10
N SER A 159 -5.03 -9.90 1.32
CA SER A 159 -5.66 -11.22 1.45
C SER A 159 -6.64 -11.25 2.62
N ILE A 160 -6.20 -10.79 3.79
CA ILE A 160 -6.98 -10.82 5.02
C ILE A 160 -8.21 -9.91 4.89
N VAL A 161 -8.05 -8.71 4.35
CA VAL A 161 -9.18 -7.78 4.14
C VAL A 161 -10.20 -8.35 3.17
N ASN A 162 -9.77 -8.98 2.08
CA ASN A 162 -10.68 -9.59 1.12
C ASN A 162 -11.48 -10.74 1.76
N GLU A 163 -10.85 -11.56 2.60
CA GLU A 163 -11.53 -12.60 3.39
C GLU A 163 -12.52 -11.98 4.39
N MET A 164 -12.11 -10.95 5.14
CA MET A 164 -12.98 -10.27 6.11
C MET A 164 -14.19 -9.59 5.45
N ILE A 165 -14.06 -9.07 4.23
CA ILE A 165 -15.19 -8.53 3.45
C ILE A 165 -16.12 -9.67 3.02
N ALA A 166 -15.57 -10.79 2.55
CA ALA A 166 -16.36 -11.96 2.17
C ALA A 166 -17.12 -12.57 3.35
N ASP A 167 -16.52 -12.52 4.54
CA ASP A 167 -17.09 -12.98 5.82
C ASP A 167 -18.00 -11.92 6.48
N GLU A 168 -18.29 -10.79 5.81
CA GLU A 168 -19.13 -9.70 6.30
C GLU A 168 -18.67 -9.10 7.66
N GLU A 169 -17.36 -9.11 7.94
CA GLU A 169 -16.80 -8.54 9.17
C GLU A 169 -16.48 -7.05 9.03
N ILE A 170 -16.14 -6.61 7.82
CA ILE A 170 -15.82 -5.23 7.48
C ILE A 170 -16.41 -4.88 6.11
N GLU A 171 -16.69 -3.61 5.91
CA GLU A 171 -17.03 -3.06 4.60
C GLU A 171 -15.94 -2.12 4.10
N LYS A 172 -15.67 -2.15 2.80
CA LYS A 172 -14.76 -1.22 2.13
C LYS A 172 -15.56 -0.10 1.50
N VAL A 173 -15.31 1.13 1.93
CA VAL A 173 -15.99 2.33 1.42
C VAL A 173 -15.00 3.29 0.79
N LYS A 174 -15.48 4.03 -0.22
CA LYS A 174 -14.76 5.19 -0.75
C LYS A 174 -15.25 6.44 -0.04
N SER A 175 -14.34 7.33 0.31
CA SER A 175 -14.67 8.63 0.89
C SER A 175 -13.72 9.69 0.36
N GLU A 176 -14.11 10.96 0.46
CA GLU A 176 -13.23 12.08 0.11
C GLU A 176 -12.56 12.65 1.36
N TYR A 177 -11.28 12.99 1.24
CA TYR A 177 -10.53 13.71 2.25
C TYR A 177 -9.53 14.66 1.60
N PHE A 178 -9.57 15.94 1.96
CA PHE A 178 -8.82 17.01 1.28
C PHE A 178 -8.92 16.93 -0.26
N GLN A 179 -10.12 16.69 -0.79
CA GLN A 179 -10.41 16.60 -2.24
C GLN A 179 -9.73 15.43 -2.97
N ARG A 180 -9.36 14.37 -2.24
CA ARG A 180 -8.83 13.13 -2.81
C ARG A 180 -9.69 11.96 -2.35
N GLU A 181 -9.93 11.01 -3.25
CA GLU A 181 -10.53 9.73 -2.89
C GLU A 181 -9.57 8.96 -1.97
N GLN A 182 -10.11 8.41 -0.90
CA GLN A 182 -9.42 7.46 -0.02
C GLN A 182 -10.27 6.20 0.15
N LYS A 183 -9.58 5.07 0.28
CA LYS A 183 -10.18 3.80 0.71
C LYS A 183 -10.25 3.78 2.23
N LYS A 184 -11.43 3.50 2.74
CA LYS A 184 -11.69 3.28 4.16
C LYS A 184 -12.29 1.90 4.37
N TYR A 185 -12.10 1.40 5.58
CA TYR A 185 -12.67 0.16 6.04
C TYR A 185 -13.51 0.48 7.28
N LEU A 186 -14.76 0.02 7.32
CA LEU A 186 -15.65 0.19 8.46
C LEU A 186 -15.98 -1.18 9.04
N PRO A 187 -15.96 -1.34 10.37
CA PRO A 187 -16.27 -2.62 10.99
C PRO A 187 -17.78 -2.86 10.95
N LEU A 188 -18.17 -4.09 10.63
CA LEU A 188 -19.56 -4.57 10.69
C LEU A 188 -19.83 -5.38 11.96
N ARG A 189 -18.77 -5.70 12.72
CA ARG A 189 -18.85 -6.34 14.04
C ARG A 189 -17.82 -5.79 15.02
N ASP A 190 -18.09 -6.03 16.30
CA ASP A 190 -17.13 -5.81 17.38
C ASP A 190 -15.98 -6.84 17.35
N THR A 191 -14.85 -6.43 17.93
CA THR A 191 -13.67 -7.29 18.10
C THR A 191 -13.90 -8.36 19.16
N CYS A 192 -13.46 -9.58 18.87
CA CYS A 192 -13.33 -10.63 19.88
C CYS A 192 -12.00 -10.47 20.63
N LEU A 193 -12.07 -10.20 21.94
CA LEU A 193 -10.88 -9.90 22.75
C LEU A 193 -10.15 -11.15 23.26
N ASP A 194 -10.70 -12.34 23.08
CA ASP A 194 -10.14 -13.59 23.61
C ASP A 194 -8.73 -13.91 23.08
N LEU A 195 -8.36 -13.32 21.95
CA LEU A 195 -7.06 -13.51 21.28
C LEU A 195 -6.05 -12.40 21.59
N LEU A 196 -6.44 -11.39 22.37
CA LEU A 196 -5.62 -10.22 22.70
C LEU A 196 -5.41 -10.13 24.21
N SER A 197 -4.16 -10.21 24.65
CA SER A 197 -3.78 -10.03 26.04
C SER A 197 -3.89 -8.56 26.46
N ALA A 198 -4.02 -8.32 27.77
CA ALA A 198 -4.09 -6.97 28.33
C ALA A 198 -2.86 -6.11 27.97
N LYS A 199 -1.66 -6.71 27.84
CA LYS A 199 -0.45 -6.00 27.42
C LYS A 199 -0.50 -5.56 25.95
N GLU A 200 -1.05 -6.41 25.07
CA GLU A 200 -1.23 -6.09 23.65
C GLU A 200 -2.26 -4.99 23.47
N LEU A 201 -3.43 -5.10 24.11
CA LEU A 201 -4.47 -4.08 24.07
C LEU A 201 -3.98 -2.73 24.57
N LYS A 202 -3.25 -2.71 25.69
CA LYS A 202 -2.66 -1.48 26.23
C LYS A 202 -1.71 -0.83 25.23
N LEU A 203 -0.85 -1.61 24.57
CA LEU A 203 0.09 -1.07 23.59
C LEU A 203 -0.62 -0.57 22.33
N ILE A 204 -1.65 -1.28 21.85
CA ILE A 204 -2.48 -0.82 20.74
C ILE A 204 -3.11 0.54 21.10
N ASP A 205 -3.74 0.65 22.28
CA ASP A 205 -4.33 1.91 22.74
C ASP A 205 -3.27 3.04 22.88
N GLU A 206 -2.07 2.74 23.38
CA GLU A 206 -0.94 3.69 23.45
C GLU A 206 -0.57 4.23 22.04
N VAL A 207 -0.45 3.34 21.05
CA VAL A 207 -0.15 3.72 19.66
C VAL A 207 -1.28 4.55 19.05
N LEU A 208 -2.54 4.12 19.24
CA LEU A 208 -3.70 4.83 18.70
C LEU A 208 -3.83 6.23 19.30
N ASN A 209 -3.65 6.40 20.61
CA ASN A 209 -3.69 7.71 21.26
C ASN A 209 -2.61 8.67 20.74
N ARG A 210 -1.45 8.12 20.33
CA ARG A 210 -0.32 8.90 19.83
C ARG A 210 -0.46 9.30 18.36
N LEU A 211 -1.03 8.40 17.54
CA LEU A 211 -0.93 8.49 16.08
C LEU A 211 -2.27 8.61 15.36
N ALA A 212 -3.40 8.19 15.94
CA ALA A 212 -4.66 8.10 15.19
C ALA A 212 -5.29 9.46 14.81
N ASP A 213 -4.86 10.57 15.41
CA ASP A 213 -5.28 11.93 15.02
C ASP A 213 -4.38 12.55 13.94
N LYS A 214 -3.30 11.86 13.56
CA LYS A 214 -2.37 12.29 12.52
C LYS A 214 -2.79 11.75 11.15
N ASN A 215 -2.46 12.48 10.09
CA ASN A 215 -2.54 11.96 8.73
C ASN A 215 -1.29 11.14 8.38
N ALA A 216 -1.31 10.43 7.25
CA ALA A 216 -0.19 9.58 6.86
C ALA A 216 1.15 10.33 6.78
N ALA A 217 1.20 11.56 6.26
CA ALA A 217 2.45 12.32 6.18
C ALA A 217 3.01 12.65 7.57
N GLN A 218 2.15 13.11 8.48
CA GLN A 218 2.53 13.42 9.86
C GLN A 218 3.01 12.19 10.65
N ILE A 219 2.50 10.99 10.33
CA ILE A 219 2.98 9.74 10.95
C ILE A 219 4.36 9.35 10.39
N SER A 220 4.68 9.72 9.15
CA SER A 220 6.00 9.46 8.57
C SER A 220 7.11 10.34 9.15
N GLU A 221 6.75 11.49 9.69
CA GLU A 221 7.68 12.44 10.32
C GLU A 221 7.88 12.18 11.83
N TYR A 222 7.15 11.22 12.39
CA TYR A 222 7.20 10.81 13.79
C TYR A 222 8.36 9.84 14.02
#